data_AF-A0AAJ5SDP1-F1
#
_entry.id   AF-A0AAJ5SDP1-F1
#
_cell.length_a   1.000
_cell.length_b   1.000
_cell.length_c   1.000
_cell.angle_alpha   90.00
_cell.angle_beta   90.00
_cell.angle_gamma   90.00
#
_symmetry.space_group_name_H-M   'P 1'
#
loop_
_entity.id
_entity.type
_entity.pdbx_description
1 polymer ?
#
loop_
_entity_poly.entity_id
_entity_poly.type
_entity_poly.pdbx_seq_one_letter_code
_entity_poly.pdbx_strand_id
1 'polypeptide(L)'
;MKTSAKLAASGLVALLLTGCASSSHQTAQQQLGQQSVLAVNWFQQSGEYQALTWQAFNTARMAFDQAPSLTGKPKAVIVDLDETMLDNSAYSAWQAKNGQPFSSKTWSAWTQARQAKAVPGAIEFARHVTQNGGTLFYVSNRDQKDYAATVANMQQLGFPNVSDKTVRLNTDSSNKQARFDAIKNAGYNVVLYVGDNLNDFGGATWHQGNQTRRDFVNLNHQQFGTQFIVLPNPLYGDWESGMAENYNKLTPEQQLSVRESRLQSWNGK
;
A
#
# COMPACT_ATOMS: atom_id res chain seq x y z
N MET A 1 53.57 -47.84 -41.93
CA MET A 1 52.92 -48.12 -40.63
C MET A 1 52.97 -46.83 -39.81
N LYS A 2 51.94 -45.98 -39.87
CA LYS A 2 50.89 -45.80 -38.85
C LYS A 2 51.43 -45.79 -37.41
N THR A 3 51.43 -44.63 -36.76
CA THR A 3 50.61 -44.38 -35.54
C THR A 3 50.48 -42.88 -35.27
N SER A 4 49.23 -42.51 -35.01
CA SER A 4 48.71 -41.15 -34.99
C SER A 4 48.83 -40.48 -33.61
N ALA A 5 49.11 -39.18 -33.62
CA ALA A 5 48.92 -38.30 -32.46
C ALA A 5 47.42 -38.18 -32.14
N LYS A 6 47.04 -38.42 -30.89
CA LYS A 6 45.68 -38.13 -30.40
C LYS A 6 45.68 -36.74 -29.79
N LEU A 7 44.96 -35.83 -30.46
CA LEU A 7 44.65 -34.50 -29.95
C LEU A 7 43.83 -34.60 -28.66
N ALA A 8 44.28 -33.86 -27.66
CA ALA A 8 43.47 -33.35 -26.58
C ALA A 8 42.61 -32.18 -27.09
N ALA A 9 41.30 -32.22 -26.88
CA ALA A 9 40.43 -31.05 -26.77
C ALA A 9 38.97 -31.49 -26.55
N SER A 10 38.64 -31.85 -25.31
CA SER A 10 37.25 -31.93 -24.85
C SER A 10 37.12 -31.06 -23.62
N GLY A 11 36.95 -29.76 -23.81
CA GLY A 11 36.72 -28.81 -22.74
C GLY A 11 36.14 -27.51 -23.28
N LEU A 12 35.13 -27.00 -22.58
CA LEU A 12 34.40 -25.74 -22.80
C LEU A 12 33.38 -25.69 -23.97
N VAL A 13 32.18 -26.22 -23.72
CA VAL A 13 30.93 -25.56 -24.16
C VAL A 13 29.88 -25.72 -23.06
N ALA A 14 29.92 -24.87 -22.02
CA ALA A 14 28.86 -24.85 -20.99
C ALA A 14 28.68 -23.49 -20.28
N LEU A 15 29.16 -22.37 -20.86
CA LEU A 15 29.21 -21.07 -20.16
C LEU A 15 28.46 -19.91 -20.84
N LEU A 16 27.68 -20.15 -21.91
CA LEU A 16 27.00 -19.07 -22.66
C LEU A 16 25.50 -18.92 -22.41
N LEU A 17 24.87 -19.82 -21.62
CA LEU A 17 23.41 -19.80 -21.42
C LEU A 17 22.93 -19.03 -20.18
N THR A 18 23.82 -18.73 -19.22
CA THR A 18 23.45 -18.03 -17.98
C THR A 18 23.33 -16.50 -18.15
N GLY A 19 23.95 -15.92 -19.18
CA GLY A 19 23.91 -14.48 -19.44
C GLY A 19 22.55 -13.99 -19.97
N CYS A 20 21.90 -14.76 -20.84
CA CYS A 20 20.65 -14.34 -21.49
C CYS A 20 19.46 -14.29 -20.52
N ALA A 21 19.32 -15.26 -19.61
CA ALA A 21 18.23 -15.30 -18.64
C ALA A 21 18.29 -14.15 -17.61
N SER A 22 19.51 -13.71 -17.25
CA SER A 22 19.69 -12.58 -16.33
C SER A 22 19.29 -11.25 -16.98
N SER A 23 19.55 -11.09 -18.28
CA SER A 23 19.16 -9.89 -19.04
C SER A 23 17.64 -9.77 -19.26
N SER A 24 16.93 -10.88 -19.45
CA SER A 24 15.46 -10.86 -19.63
C SER A 24 14.75 -10.46 -18.35
N HIS A 25 15.19 -11.00 -17.21
CA HIS A 25 14.60 -10.71 -15.91
C HIS A 25 14.77 -9.24 -15.49
N GLN A 26 15.97 -8.67 -15.69
CA GLN A 26 16.21 -7.27 -15.43
C GLN A 26 15.38 -6.35 -16.36
N THR A 27 15.24 -6.75 -17.63
CA THR A 27 14.40 -6.02 -18.59
C THR A 27 12.93 -6.02 -18.16
N ALA A 28 12.42 -7.18 -17.72
CA ALA A 28 11.06 -7.31 -17.22
C ALA A 28 10.80 -6.47 -15.95
N GLN A 29 11.75 -6.43 -15.02
CA GLN A 29 11.67 -5.55 -13.86
C GLN A 29 11.64 -4.06 -14.23
N GLN A 30 12.47 -3.64 -15.19
CA GLN A 30 12.44 -2.28 -15.70
C GLN A 30 11.08 -1.97 -16.33
N GLN A 31 10.51 -2.89 -17.11
CA GLN A 31 9.20 -2.73 -17.74
C GLN A 31 8.07 -2.63 -16.70
N LEU A 32 8.10 -3.43 -15.63
CA LEU A 32 7.16 -3.29 -14.51
C LEU A 32 7.25 -1.90 -13.87
N GLY A 33 8.48 -1.39 -13.68
CA GLY A 33 8.71 -0.03 -13.22
C GLY A 33 8.15 1.03 -14.17
N GLN A 34 8.32 0.85 -15.48
CA GLN A 34 7.76 1.75 -16.51
C GLN A 34 6.23 1.75 -16.50
N GLN A 35 5.57 0.61 -16.32
CA GLN A 35 4.10 0.53 -16.21
C GLN A 35 3.55 1.38 -15.05
N SER A 36 4.35 1.66 -14.02
CA SER A 36 3.94 2.50 -12.88
C SER A 36 4.16 4.00 -13.07
N VAL A 37 4.93 4.44 -14.08
CA VAL A 37 5.37 5.85 -14.20
C VAL A 37 4.19 6.82 -14.30
N LEU A 38 3.21 6.51 -15.16
CA LEU A 38 2.04 7.39 -15.31
C LEU A 38 1.21 7.47 -14.03
N ALA A 39 1.07 6.37 -13.29
CA ALA A 39 0.40 6.35 -11.99
C ALA A 39 1.14 7.20 -10.96
N VAL A 40 2.48 7.11 -10.91
CA VAL A 40 3.33 7.98 -10.07
C VAL A 40 3.15 9.45 -10.46
N ASN A 41 3.12 9.77 -11.76
CA ASN A 41 2.89 11.15 -12.20
C ASN A 41 1.50 11.66 -11.81
N TRP A 42 0.45 10.86 -12.00
CA TRP A 42 -0.89 11.22 -11.57
C TRP A 42 -0.92 11.48 -10.04
N PHE A 43 -0.34 10.58 -9.25
CA PHE A 43 -0.30 10.74 -7.79
C PHE A 43 0.51 11.96 -7.34
N GLN A 44 1.67 12.23 -7.94
CA GLN A 44 2.58 13.30 -7.50
C GLN A 44 2.28 14.68 -8.10
N GLN A 45 1.68 14.74 -9.29
CA GLN A 45 1.59 15.98 -10.08
C GLN A 45 0.16 16.43 -10.34
N SER A 46 -0.82 15.51 -10.31
CA SER A 46 -2.19 15.87 -10.69
C SER A 46 -2.88 16.67 -9.59
N GLY A 47 -3.64 17.70 -10.00
CA GLY A 47 -4.57 18.35 -9.09
C GLY A 47 -5.71 17.42 -8.68
N GLU A 48 -6.04 16.44 -9.52
CA GLU A 48 -7.10 15.46 -9.31
C GLU A 48 -6.82 14.55 -8.12
N TYR A 49 -5.59 14.05 -7.96
CA TYR A 49 -5.20 13.30 -6.76
C TYR A 49 -5.41 14.14 -5.51
N GLN A 50 -4.86 15.37 -5.49
CA GLN A 50 -5.02 16.28 -4.36
C GLN A 50 -6.50 16.61 -4.08
N ALA A 51 -7.32 16.81 -5.11
CA ALA A 51 -8.75 17.05 -4.97
C ALA A 51 -9.47 15.83 -4.36
N LEU A 52 -9.12 14.61 -4.78
CA LEU A 52 -9.69 13.38 -4.23
C LEU A 52 -9.30 13.16 -2.77
N THR A 53 -8.07 13.47 -2.36
CA THR A 53 -7.69 13.35 -0.94
C THR A 53 -8.42 14.38 -0.07
N TRP A 54 -8.55 15.62 -0.55
CA TRP A 54 -9.37 16.63 0.13
C TRP A 54 -10.84 16.22 0.20
N GLN A 55 -11.41 15.67 -0.89
CA GLN A 55 -12.78 15.18 -0.90
C GLN A 55 -12.97 14.07 0.14
N ALA A 56 -12.04 13.11 0.21
CA ALA A 56 -12.09 12.03 1.18
C ALA A 56 -12.05 12.57 2.63
N PHE A 57 -11.11 13.46 2.96
CA PHE A 57 -10.99 14.01 4.32
C PHE A 57 -12.12 14.98 4.69
N ASN A 58 -12.66 15.74 3.75
CA ASN A 58 -13.85 16.56 3.98
C ASN A 58 -15.07 15.68 4.28
N THR A 59 -15.20 14.56 3.55
CA THR A 59 -16.26 13.57 3.78
C THR A 59 -16.08 12.89 5.13
N ALA A 60 -14.86 12.48 5.48
CA ALA A 60 -14.52 11.90 6.77
C ALA A 60 -14.84 12.84 7.93
N ARG A 61 -14.55 14.14 7.78
CA ARG A 61 -14.91 15.17 8.76
C ARG A 61 -16.41 15.24 8.99
N MET A 62 -17.20 15.35 7.91
CA MET A 62 -18.66 15.39 8.01
C MET A 62 -19.21 14.13 8.67
N ALA A 63 -18.70 12.95 8.29
CA ALA A 63 -19.13 11.69 8.85
C ALA A 63 -18.75 11.54 10.35
N PHE A 64 -17.56 12.00 10.75
CA PHE A 64 -17.15 12.03 12.16
C PHE A 64 -18.04 12.94 13.01
N ASP A 65 -18.36 14.13 12.49
CA ASP A 65 -19.20 15.12 13.18
C ASP A 65 -20.63 14.60 13.35
N GLN A 66 -21.17 13.93 12.33
CA GLN A 66 -22.52 13.35 12.35
C GLN A 66 -22.60 12.02 13.14
N ALA A 67 -21.47 11.31 13.32
CA ALA A 67 -21.47 10.05 14.02
C ALA A 67 -21.94 10.22 15.48
N PRO A 68 -22.92 9.41 15.94
CA PRO A 68 -23.50 9.57 17.27
C PRO A 68 -22.46 9.31 18.36
N SER A 69 -22.50 10.15 19.39
CA SER A 69 -21.76 9.89 20.62
C SER A 69 -22.48 8.81 21.42
N LEU A 70 -21.73 7.82 21.92
CA LEU A 70 -22.25 6.77 22.77
C LEU A 70 -21.78 6.98 24.21
N THR A 71 -22.69 6.94 25.18
CA THR A 71 -22.37 7.10 26.60
C THR A 71 -21.33 6.06 27.04
N GLY A 72 -20.24 6.52 27.63
CA GLY A 72 -19.15 5.65 28.12
C GLY A 72 -18.29 5.02 27.03
N LYS A 73 -18.48 5.35 25.74
CA LYS A 73 -17.68 4.85 24.62
C LYS A 73 -17.15 6.00 23.76
N PRO A 74 -15.93 6.51 23.99
CA PRO A 74 -15.38 7.63 23.23
C PRO A 74 -15.27 7.29 21.73
N LYS A 75 -15.53 8.28 20.87
CA LYS A 75 -15.41 8.13 19.42
C LYS A 75 -13.96 7.84 19.03
N ALA A 76 -13.77 6.86 18.17
CA ALA A 76 -12.48 6.54 17.56
C ALA A 76 -12.57 6.53 16.04
N VAL A 77 -11.50 7.00 15.41
CA VAL A 77 -11.27 6.86 13.97
C VAL A 77 -10.04 6.00 13.80
N ILE A 78 -10.16 4.96 12.97
CA ILE A 78 -9.03 4.13 12.58
C ILE A 78 -8.57 4.60 11.20
N VAL A 79 -7.27 4.85 11.06
CA VAL A 79 -6.67 5.25 9.78
C VAL A 79 -5.48 4.34 9.47
N ASP A 80 -5.29 3.98 8.22
CA ASP A 80 -3.99 3.50 7.75
C ASP A 80 -2.96 4.65 7.73
N LEU A 81 -1.67 4.33 7.56
CA LEU A 81 -0.63 5.33 7.33
C LEU A 81 -0.23 5.46 5.86
N ASP A 82 0.22 4.41 5.21
CA ASP A 82 0.94 4.54 3.95
C ASP A 82 -0.05 4.79 2.80
N GLU A 83 0.16 5.85 2.01
CA GLU A 83 -0.76 6.33 0.96
C GLU A 83 -2.14 6.80 1.47
N THR A 84 -2.37 6.75 2.79
CA THR A 84 -3.56 7.28 3.46
C THR A 84 -3.27 8.57 4.23
N MET A 85 -2.34 8.53 5.19
CA MET A 85 -1.94 9.70 5.99
C MET A 85 -0.52 10.18 5.63
N LEU A 86 0.36 9.26 5.24
CA LEU A 86 1.73 9.49 4.81
C LEU A 86 1.86 9.21 3.31
N ASP A 87 2.45 10.15 2.59
CA ASP A 87 2.80 10.02 1.17
C ASP A 87 4.22 9.46 1.05
N ASN A 88 4.31 8.25 0.51
CA ASN A 88 5.54 7.52 0.22
C ASN A 88 5.85 7.44 -1.27
N SER A 89 5.17 8.22 -2.11
CA SER A 89 5.30 8.17 -3.57
C SER A 89 6.74 8.42 -4.06
N ALA A 90 7.59 9.08 -3.28
CA ALA A 90 9.02 9.21 -3.58
C ALA A 90 9.75 7.85 -3.61
N TYR A 91 9.36 6.89 -2.76
CA TYR A 91 9.84 5.52 -2.82
C TYR A 91 9.36 4.82 -4.10
N SER A 92 8.08 4.94 -4.45
CA SER A 92 7.53 4.39 -5.70
C SER A 92 8.20 4.99 -6.94
N ALA A 93 8.53 6.29 -6.92
CA ALA A 93 9.28 6.95 -7.99
C ALA A 93 10.71 6.41 -8.10
N TRP A 94 11.37 6.15 -6.96
CA TRP A 94 12.68 5.50 -6.94
C TRP A 94 12.61 4.08 -7.53
N GLN A 95 11.60 3.29 -7.16
CA GLN A 95 11.38 1.96 -7.72
C GLN A 95 11.19 2.00 -9.25
N ALA A 96 10.31 2.88 -9.73
CA ALA A 96 10.02 3.02 -11.16
C ALA A 96 11.25 3.44 -11.97
N LYS A 97 12.06 4.38 -11.46
CA LYS A 97 13.29 4.84 -12.13
C LYS A 97 14.37 3.77 -12.19
N ASN A 98 14.50 2.96 -11.15
CA ASN A 98 15.60 2.00 -10.99
C ASN A 98 15.22 0.55 -11.32
N GLY A 99 13.97 0.31 -11.77
CA GLY A 99 13.46 -1.04 -12.01
C GLY A 99 13.51 -1.94 -10.78
N GLN A 100 13.35 -1.36 -9.57
CA GLN A 100 13.51 -2.10 -8.32
C GLN A 100 12.15 -2.58 -7.82
N PRO A 101 11.97 -3.89 -7.56
CA PRO A 101 10.76 -4.37 -6.91
C PRO A 101 10.71 -3.90 -5.45
N PHE A 102 9.57 -4.09 -4.79
CA PHE A 102 9.49 -3.87 -3.36
C PHE A 102 10.42 -4.86 -2.63
N SER A 103 11.12 -4.38 -1.61
CA SER A 103 11.79 -5.23 -0.63
C SER A 103 11.70 -4.61 0.76
N SER A 104 11.54 -5.44 1.79
CA SER A 104 11.51 -4.96 3.19
C SER A 104 12.81 -4.25 3.58
N LYS A 105 13.93 -4.54 2.92
CA LYS A 105 15.22 -3.89 3.17
C LYS A 105 15.23 -2.45 2.66
N THR A 106 14.85 -2.23 1.41
CA THR A 106 14.81 -0.89 0.80
C THR A 106 13.69 -0.05 1.39
N TRP A 107 12.57 -0.67 1.74
CA TRP A 107 11.48 0.00 2.46
C TRP A 107 11.91 0.47 3.84
N SER A 108 12.60 -0.37 4.62
CA SER A 108 13.13 0.05 5.94
C SER A 108 14.16 1.18 5.78
N ALA A 109 15.00 1.16 4.74
CA ALA A 109 15.88 2.30 4.45
C ALA A 109 15.10 3.60 4.16
N TRP A 110 13.98 3.51 3.43
CA TRP A 110 13.07 4.64 3.18
C TRP A 110 12.41 5.17 4.47
N THR A 111 11.87 4.30 5.31
CA THR A 111 11.24 4.72 6.57
C THR A 111 12.25 5.39 7.51
N GLN A 112 13.48 4.87 7.57
CA GLN A 112 14.57 5.46 8.35
C GLN A 112 15.04 6.81 7.80
N ALA A 113 14.86 7.08 6.50
CA ALA A 113 15.16 8.38 5.92
C ALA A 113 14.20 9.48 6.42
N ARG A 114 13.00 9.12 6.90
CA ARG A 114 11.97 10.04 7.45
C ARG A 114 11.58 11.16 6.48
N GLN A 115 11.51 10.82 5.20
CA GLN A 115 11.20 11.74 4.11
C GLN A 115 9.76 11.64 3.61
N ALA A 116 8.93 10.79 4.22
CA ALA A 116 7.52 10.72 3.87
C ALA A 116 6.85 12.06 4.17
N LYS A 117 5.97 12.49 3.26
CA LYS A 117 5.18 13.71 3.41
C LYS A 117 3.82 13.37 4.02
N ALA A 118 3.04 14.38 4.37
CA ALA A 118 1.64 14.18 4.70
C ALA A 118 0.79 14.17 3.43
N VAL A 119 -0.17 13.24 3.35
CA VAL A 119 -1.20 13.28 2.32
C VAL A 119 -2.04 14.57 2.50
N PRO A 120 -2.39 15.31 1.43
CA PRO A 120 -3.13 16.56 1.56
C PRO A 120 -4.47 16.38 2.29
N GLY A 121 -4.67 17.16 3.36
CA GLY A 121 -5.85 17.10 4.24
C GLY A 121 -5.73 16.15 5.44
N ALA A 122 -4.72 15.28 5.49
CA ALA A 122 -4.59 14.26 6.53
C ALA A 122 -4.31 14.86 7.92
N ILE A 123 -3.43 15.87 8.01
CA ILE A 123 -3.08 16.51 9.28
C ILE A 123 -4.28 17.30 9.81
N GLU A 124 -4.97 18.03 8.95
CA GLU A 124 -6.16 18.83 9.26
C GLU A 124 -7.27 17.93 9.78
N PHE A 125 -7.53 16.81 9.10
CA PHE A 125 -8.50 15.82 9.57
C PHE A 125 -8.11 15.24 10.93
N ALA A 126 -6.85 14.81 11.11
CA ALA A 126 -6.39 14.25 12.38
C ALA A 126 -6.54 15.24 13.54
N ARG A 127 -6.21 16.52 13.31
CA ARG A 127 -6.41 17.59 14.29
C ARG A 127 -7.89 17.82 14.56
N HIS A 128 -8.73 17.82 13.54
CA HIS A 128 -10.17 17.99 13.70
C HIS A 128 -10.76 16.93 14.63
N VAL A 129 -10.51 15.64 14.41
CA VAL A 129 -11.12 14.63 15.28
C VAL A 129 -10.55 14.69 16.71
N THR A 130 -9.26 14.98 16.89
CA THR A 130 -8.67 15.11 18.25
C THR A 130 -9.16 16.34 19.01
N GLN A 131 -9.38 17.47 18.33
CA GLN A 131 -9.92 18.68 18.93
C GLN A 131 -11.42 18.56 19.25
N ASN A 132 -12.13 17.67 18.56
CA ASN A 132 -13.56 17.44 18.73
C ASN A 132 -13.87 16.14 19.52
N GLY A 133 -12.97 15.78 20.46
CA GLY A 133 -13.21 14.75 21.46
C GLY A 133 -13.09 13.30 20.98
N GLY A 134 -12.63 13.08 19.75
CA GLY A 134 -12.34 11.75 19.22
C GLY A 134 -10.88 11.35 19.38
N THR A 135 -10.58 10.06 19.21
CA THR A 135 -9.22 9.52 19.21
C THR A 135 -8.88 8.93 17.83
N LEU A 136 -7.76 9.34 17.23
CA LEU A 136 -7.21 8.64 16.07
C LEU A 136 -6.34 7.47 16.51
N PHE A 137 -6.52 6.34 15.82
CA PHE A 137 -5.62 5.22 15.85
C PHE A 137 -5.01 5.03 14.47
N TYR A 138 -3.69 5.10 14.39
CA TYR A 138 -2.90 4.89 13.19
C TYR A 138 -2.50 3.41 13.11
N VAL A 139 -3.26 2.63 12.35
CA VAL A 139 -3.09 1.17 12.25
C VAL A 139 -2.45 0.83 10.90
N SER A 140 -1.15 0.53 10.92
CA SER A 140 -0.33 0.41 9.71
C SER A 140 0.42 -0.91 9.63
N ASN A 141 0.71 -1.36 8.41
CA ASN A 141 1.51 -2.56 8.16
C ASN A 141 3.02 -2.33 8.12
N ARG A 142 3.53 -1.13 8.47
CA ARG A 142 4.96 -0.94 8.73
C ARG A 142 5.45 -1.88 9.84
N ASP A 143 6.71 -2.30 9.73
CA ASP A 143 7.35 -3.21 10.68
C ASP A 143 7.64 -2.52 12.03
N GLN A 144 7.60 -3.28 13.14
CA GLN A 144 7.95 -2.73 14.48
C GLN A 144 9.36 -2.14 14.55
N LYS A 145 10.32 -2.68 13.80
CA LYS A 145 11.70 -2.14 13.74
C LYS A 145 11.74 -0.70 13.20
N ASP A 146 10.72 -0.31 12.43
CA ASP A 146 10.60 1.03 11.82
C ASP A 146 9.69 1.96 12.65
N TYR A 147 9.26 1.52 13.85
CA TYR A 147 8.36 2.29 14.72
C TYR A 147 8.92 3.67 15.07
N ALA A 148 10.14 3.72 15.60
CA ALA A 148 10.74 4.98 16.05
C ALA A 148 10.90 5.98 14.90
N ALA A 149 11.28 5.51 13.71
CA ALA A 149 11.41 6.37 12.53
C ALA A 149 10.05 6.87 12.04
N THR A 150 9.03 6.00 12.05
CA THR A 150 7.66 6.35 11.66
C THR A 150 7.08 7.41 12.59
N VAL A 151 7.19 7.21 13.91
CA VAL A 151 6.73 8.18 14.92
C VAL A 151 7.45 9.52 14.77
N ALA A 152 8.77 9.51 14.62
CA ALA A 152 9.55 10.73 14.43
C ALA A 152 9.12 11.51 13.18
N ASN A 153 8.92 10.81 12.05
CA ASN A 153 8.42 11.42 10.82
C ASN A 153 7.03 12.03 11.02
N MET A 154 6.10 11.31 11.67
CA MET A 154 4.75 11.81 11.93
C MET A 154 4.72 13.03 12.85
N GLN A 155 5.55 13.02 13.91
CA GLN A 155 5.70 14.14 14.82
C GLN A 155 6.29 15.36 14.11
N GLN A 156 7.29 15.16 13.26
CA GLN A 156 7.87 16.24 12.43
C GLN A 156 6.84 16.88 11.50
N LEU A 157 5.93 16.08 10.93
CA LEU A 157 4.82 16.57 10.11
C LEU A 157 3.71 17.24 10.94
N GLY A 158 3.70 17.06 12.26
CA GLY A 158 2.74 17.68 13.16
C GLY A 158 1.41 16.93 13.28
N PHE A 159 1.41 15.60 13.09
CA PHE A 159 0.27 14.74 13.41
C PHE A 159 0.01 14.74 14.93
N PRO A 160 -1.25 14.85 15.38
CA PRO A 160 -1.59 14.88 16.79
C PRO A 160 -1.54 13.47 17.42
N ASN A 161 -1.33 13.44 18.74
CA ASN A 161 -1.45 12.25 19.58
C ASN A 161 -0.71 11.02 19.04
N VAL A 162 0.50 11.19 18.48
CA VAL A 162 1.35 10.07 18.02
C VAL A 162 2.06 9.45 19.23
N SER A 163 1.70 8.20 19.58
CA SER A 163 2.19 7.50 20.78
C SER A 163 2.06 5.98 20.65
N ASP A 164 2.63 5.21 21.58
CA ASP A 164 2.47 3.74 21.68
C ASP A 164 1.01 3.30 21.79
N LYS A 165 0.14 4.16 22.33
CA LYS A 165 -1.29 3.88 22.46
C LYS A 165 -2.02 3.97 21.11
N THR A 166 -1.65 4.95 20.29
CA THR A 166 -2.41 5.34 19.09
C THR A 166 -1.80 4.81 17.81
N VAL A 167 -0.48 4.58 17.77
CA VAL A 167 0.21 3.98 16.63
C VAL A 167 0.31 2.47 16.82
N ARG A 168 -0.36 1.71 15.96
CA ARG A 168 -0.48 0.25 16.00
C ARG A 168 0.11 -0.39 14.75
N LEU A 169 1.43 -0.54 14.75
CA LEU A 169 2.17 -1.17 13.65
C LEU A 169 1.95 -2.70 13.59
N ASN A 170 2.42 -3.33 12.51
CA ASN A 170 2.31 -4.77 12.31
C ASN A 170 3.05 -5.53 13.43
N THR A 171 2.50 -6.62 13.92
CA THR A 171 3.13 -7.49 14.95
C THR A 171 3.38 -8.88 14.40
N ASP A 172 2.31 -9.53 13.97
CA ASP A 172 2.23 -10.94 13.62
C ASP A 172 1.54 -11.15 12.26
N SER A 173 0.59 -10.28 11.92
CA SER A 173 -0.20 -10.38 10.69
C SER A 173 -0.46 -9.03 10.03
N SER A 174 -0.32 -9.01 8.70
CA SER A 174 -0.74 -7.89 7.85
C SER A 174 -2.27 -7.73 7.79
N ASN A 175 -3.04 -8.72 8.25
CA ASN A 175 -4.47 -8.54 8.49
C ASN A 175 -4.67 -7.65 9.72
N LYS A 176 -5.41 -6.55 9.56
CA LYS A 176 -5.56 -5.54 10.62
C LYS A 176 -6.69 -5.82 11.61
N GLN A 177 -7.51 -6.86 11.37
CA GLN A 177 -8.72 -7.14 12.17
C GLN A 177 -8.42 -7.26 13.66
N ALA A 178 -7.38 -8.01 14.05
CA ALA A 178 -7.02 -8.17 15.45
C ALA A 178 -6.66 -6.83 16.14
N ARG A 179 -6.02 -5.90 15.41
CA ARG A 179 -5.71 -4.55 15.91
C ARG A 179 -6.96 -3.68 16.00
N PHE A 180 -7.90 -3.82 15.06
CA PHE A 180 -9.20 -3.14 15.13
C PHE A 180 -10.03 -3.63 16.32
N ASP A 181 -10.07 -4.94 16.54
CA ASP A 181 -10.80 -5.55 17.65
C ASP A 181 -10.19 -5.16 19.00
N ALA A 182 -8.86 -5.08 19.11
CA ALA A 182 -8.20 -4.57 20.31
C ALA A 182 -8.62 -3.14 20.66
N ILE A 183 -8.79 -2.26 19.66
CA ILE A 183 -9.27 -0.89 19.86
C ILE A 183 -10.72 -0.89 20.37
N LYS A 184 -11.61 -1.69 19.75
CA LYS A 184 -13.01 -1.81 20.18
C LYS A 184 -13.11 -2.39 21.60
N ASN A 185 -12.34 -3.44 21.90
CA ASN A 185 -12.29 -4.09 23.21
C ASN A 185 -11.76 -3.19 24.31
N ALA A 186 -10.93 -2.19 23.97
CA ALA A 186 -10.52 -1.13 24.88
C ALA A 186 -11.61 -0.07 25.17
N GLY A 187 -12.85 -0.29 24.69
CA GLY A 187 -14.02 0.54 25.01
C GLY A 187 -14.33 1.64 24.00
N TYR A 188 -13.61 1.71 22.88
CA TYR A 188 -13.82 2.74 21.87
C TYR A 188 -15.00 2.43 20.94
N ASN A 189 -15.77 3.46 20.60
CA ASN A 189 -16.73 3.41 19.51
C ASN A 189 -16.03 3.81 18.20
N VAL A 190 -15.60 2.83 17.40
CA VAL A 190 -14.97 3.10 16.10
C VAL A 190 -16.06 3.54 15.12
N VAL A 191 -16.04 4.83 14.75
CA VAL A 191 -17.06 5.44 13.89
C VAL A 191 -16.64 5.53 12.43
N LEU A 192 -15.33 5.51 12.15
CA LEU A 192 -14.76 5.60 10.80
C LEU A 192 -13.54 4.71 10.66
N TYR A 193 -13.36 4.19 9.44
CA TYR A 193 -12.13 3.60 8.93
C TYR A 193 -11.69 4.39 7.69
N VAL A 194 -10.43 4.77 7.63
CA VAL A 194 -9.85 5.56 6.52
C VAL A 194 -8.64 4.80 5.99
N GLY A 195 -8.61 4.54 4.68
CA GLY A 195 -7.57 3.74 4.07
C GLY A 195 -7.58 3.80 2.54
N ASP A 196 -6.49 3.41 1.91
CA ASP A 196 -6.37 3.24 0.47
C ASP A 196 -6.63 1.79 0.02
N ASN A 197 -6.68 0.85 0.97
CA ASN A 197 -6.90 -0.57 0.72
C ASN A 197 -8.18 -1.08 1.40
N LEU A 198 -8.95 -1.95 0.74
CA LEU A 198 -10.15 -2.56 1.34
C LEU A 198 -9.85 -3.36 2.62
N ASN A 199 -8.61 -3.81 2.81
CA ASN A 199 -8.16 -4.47 4.04
C ASN A 199 -8.09 -3.53 5.25
N ASP A 200 -8.18 -2.21 5.03
CA ASP A 200 -8.24 -1.20 6.09
C ASP A 200 -9.65 -1.05 6.67
N PHE A 201 -10.65 -1.69 6.06
CA PHE A 201 -12.05 -1.67 6.47
C PHE A 201 -12.48 -2.98 7.16
N GLY A 202 -11.56 -3.94 7.28
CA GLY A 202 -11.78 -5.21 7.97
C GLY A 202 -11.12 -6.39 7.24
N GLY A 203 -11.17 -7.57 7.87
CA GLY A 203 -10.51 -8.78 7.36
C GLY A 203 -11.16 -9.46 6.16
N ALA A 204 -12.36 -9.03 5.72
CA ALA A 204 -13.17 -9.75 4.74
C ALA A 204 -12.55 -9.85 3.33
N THR A 205 -11.70 -8.90 2.95
CA THR A 205 -11.06 -8.86 1.62
C THR A 205 -9.60 -9.31 1.63
N TRP A 206 -9.11 -9.82 2.78
CA TRP A 206 -7.74 -10.25 2.96
C TRP A 206 -7.46 -11.54 2.17
N HIS A 207 -6.38 -11.54 1.38
CA HIS A 207 -6.02 -12.61 0.44
C HIS A 207 -7.11 -13.01 -0.57
N GLN A 208 -8.02 -12.09 -0.89
CA GLN A 208 -9.07 -12.32 -1.89
C GLN A 208 -8.66 -11.78 -3.27
N GLY A 209 -9.09 -12.48 -4.33
CA GLY A 209 -8.94 -11.99 -5.71
C GLY A 209 -9.84 -10.78 -6.00
N ASN A 210 -9.51 -10.03 -7.06
CA ASN A 210 -10.19 -8.76 -7.37
C ASN A 210 -11.69 -8.88 -7.64
N GLN A 211 -12.19 -10.04 -8.08
CA GLN A 211 -13.64 -10.26 -8.22
C GLN A 211 -14.33 -10.18 -6.85
N THR A 212 -13.91 -11.00 -5.90
CA THR A 212 -14.43 -11.00 -4.52
C THR A 212 -14.27 -9.63 -3.85
N ARG A 213 -13.16 -8.93 -4.11
CA ARG A 213 -12.93 -7.56 -3.60
C ARG A 213 -13.97 -6.57 -4.15
N ARG A 214 -14.32 -6.65 -5.43
CA ARG A 214 -15.41 -5.85 -6.02
C ARG A 214 -16.78 -6.26 -5.49
N ASP A 215 -17.02 -7.55 -5.27
CA ASP A 215 -18.28 -8.04 -4.70
C ASP A 215 -18.48 -7.50 -3.26
N PHE A 216 -17.41 -7.44 -2.46
CA PHE A 216 -17.43 -6.76 -1.16
C PHE A 216 -17.83 -5.28 -1.30
N VAL A 217 -17.28 -4.56 -2.27
CA VAL A 217 -17.65 -3.16 -2.52
C VAL A 217 -19.14 -3.05 -2.88
N ASN A 218 -19.64 -3.91 -3.78
CA ASN A 218 -21.04 -3.90 -4.19
C ASN A 218 -21.99 -4.17 -3.01
N LEU A 219 -21.65 -5.13 -2.15
CA LEU A 219 -22.44 -5.46 -0.96
C LEU A 219 -22.44 -4.35 0.10
N ASN A 220 -21.36 -3.55 0.16
CA ASN A 220 -21.16 -2.52 1.19
C ASN A 220 -21.17 -1.10 0.63
N HIS A 221 -21.68 -0.87 -0.59
CA HIS A 221 -21.52 0.39 -1.31
C HIS A 221 -22.02 1.63 -0.52
N GLN A 222 -23.04 1.46 0.33
CA GLN A 222 -23.59 2.52 1.20
C GLN A 222 -22.65 2.94 2.35
N GLN A 223 -21.66 2.11 2.70
CA GLN A 223 -20.69 2.41 3.74
C GLN A 223 -19.55 3.32 3.24
N PHE A 224 -19.30 3.37 1.94
CA PHE A 224 -18.24 4.21 1.39
C PHE A 224 -18.65 5.69 1.38
N GLY A 225 -17.80 6.55 1.94
CA GLY A 225 -18.11 7.95 2.21
C GLY A 225 -18.91 8.18 3.50
N THR A 226 -19.23 7.12 4.27
CA THR A 226 -19.94 7.24 5.55
C THR A 226 -19.16 6.60 6.69
N GLN A 227 -18.88 5.30 6.63
CA GLN A 227 -18.04 4.59 7.60
C GLN A 227 -16.66 4.21 7.05
N PHE A 228 -16.58 3.96 5.74
CA PHE A 228 -15.35 3.65 5.01
C PHE A 228 -14.96 4.84 4.13
N ILE A 229 -13.84 5.46 4.43
CA ILE A 229 -13.31 6.57 3.65
C ILE A 229 -12.12 6.07 2.84
N VAL A 230 -12.22 6.20 1.52
CA VAL A 230 -11.24 5.67 0.58
C VAL A 230 -10.31 6.78 0.10
N LEU A 231 -9.00 6.52 0.14
CA LEU A 231 -7.99 7.32 -0.53
C LEU A 231 -7.52 6.59 -1.81
N PRO A 232 -7.23 7.32 -2.90
CA PRO A 232 -6.78 6.68 -4.13
C PRO A 232 -5.31 6.28 -4.06
N ASN A 233 -5.02 4.99 -4.25
CA ASN A 233 -3.65 4.49 -4.41
C ASN A 233 -3.53 3.63 -5.69
N PRO A 234 -3.10 4.23 -6.81
CA PRO A 234 -2.79 3.50 -8.04
C PRO A 234 -1.36 2.95 -8.08
N LEU A 235 -0.55 3.16 -7.02
CA LEU A 235 0.87 2.84 -7.01
C LEU A 235 1.12 1.38 -6.68
N TYR A 236 0.37 0.84 -5.71
CA TYR A 236 0.44 -0.54 -5.24
C TYR A 236 -0.80 -0.87 -4.38
N GLY A 237 -0.91 -2.11 -3.93
CA GLY A 237 -1.91 -2.52 -2.93
C GLY A 237 -2.40 -3.96 -3.15
N ASP A 238 -3.35 -4.42 -2.32
CA ASP A 238 -3.88 -5.78 -2.50
C ASP A 238 -4.78 -5.93 -3.74
N TRP A 239 -5.10 -4.83 -4.42
CA TRP A 239 -5.68 -4.90 -5.78
C TRP A 239 -4.66 -5.42 -6.80
N GLU A 240 -3.36 -5.20 -6.56
CA GLU A 240 -2.30 -5.75 -7.41
C GLU A 240 -2.16 -7.26 -7.15
N SER A 241 -2.04 -7.65 -5.88
CA SER A 241 -1.94 -9.06 -5.49
C SER A 241 -3.21 -9.85 -5.86
N GLY A 242 -4.38 -9.20 -5.87
CA GLY A 242 -5.66 -9.77 -6.27
C GLY A 242 -5.81 -10.03 -7.78
N MET A 243 -4.83 -9.67 -8.62
CA MET A 243 -4.87 -9.95 -10.06
C MET A 243 -4.68 -11.44 -10.41
N ALA A 244 -3.96 -12.20 -9.58
CA ALA A 244 -3.74 -13.63 -9.78
C ALA A 244 -3.39 -14.32 -8.45
N GLU A 245 -3.63 -15.63 -8.38
CA GLU A 245 -3.19 -16.42 -7.23
C GLU A 245 -1.67 -16.34 -7.08
N ASN A 246 -1.17 -16.10 -5.86
CA ASN A 246 0.25 -15.97 -5.55
C ASN A 246 0.99 -14.89 -6.39
N TYR A 247 0.30 -13.84 -6.87
CA TYR A 247 0.88 -12.79 -7.75
C TYR A 247 2.24 -12.25 -7.27
N ASN A 248 2.39 -12.00 -5.96
CA ASN A 248 3.63 -11.46 -5.37
C ASN A 248 4.81 -12.44 -5.40
N LYS A 249 4.57 -13.73 -5.72
CA LYS A 249 5.61 -14.77 -5.85
C LYS A 249 5.96 -15.07 -7.31
N LEU A 250 5.24 -14.47 -8.26
CA LEU A 250 5.50 -14.64 -9.69
C LEU A 250 6.82 -13.95 -10.08
N THR A 251 7.46 -14.45 -11.14
CA THR A 251 8.60 -13.75 -11.75
C THR A 251 8.12 -12.44 -12.40
N PRO A 252 9.01 -11.47 -12.63
CA PRO A 252 8.67 -10.23 -13.33
C PRO A 252 7.97 -10.46 -14.69
N GLU A 253 8.41 -11.45 -15.46
CA GLU A 253 7.80 -11.82 -16.74
C GLU A 253 6.36 -12.32 -16.57
N GLN A 254 6.13 -13.16 -15.56
CA GLN A 254 4.80 -13.66 -15.22
C GLN A 254 3.89 -12.52 -14.72
N GLN A 255 4.42 -11.59 -13.92
CA GLN A 255 3.68 -10.41 -13.48
C GLN A 255 3.27 -9.51 -14.65
N LEU A 256 4.16 -9.28 -15.62
CA LEU A 256 3.85 -8.57 -16.86
C LEU A 256 2.74 -9.29 -17.63
N SER A 257 2.87 -10.60 -17.85
CA SER A 257 1.85 -11.39 -18.53
C SER A 257 0.49 -11.33 -17.83
N VAL A 258 0.46 -11.37 -16.50
CA VAL A 258 -0.77 -11.23 -15.74
C VAL A 258 -1.36 -9.84 -15.97
N ARG A 259 -0.60 -8.76 -15.79
CA ARG A 259 -1.07 -7.38 -15.98
C ARG A 259 -1.69 -7.18 -17.36
N GLU A 260 -1.01 -7.62 -18.42
CA GLU A 260 -1.51 -7.53 -19.80
C GLU A 260 -2.80 -8.34 -19.99
N SER A 261 -2.86 -9.58 -19.46
CA SER A 261 -4.04 -10.44 -19.61
C SER A 261 -5.28 -9.95 -18.83
N ARG A 262 -5.11 -9.03 -17.88
CA ARG A 262 -6.21 -8.45 -17.10
C ARG A 262 -6.81 -7.19 -17.73
N LEU A 263 -6.20 -6.66 -18.80
CA LEU A 263 -6.77 -5.55 -19.55
C LEU A 263 -8.04 -6.00 -20.28
N GLN A 264 -9.12 -5.23 -20.12
CA GLN A 264 -10.32 -5.36 -20.93
C GLN A 264 -10.21 -4.34 -22.07
N SER A 265 -9.90 -4.81 -23.27
CA SER A 265 -9.65 -3.95 -24.43
C SER A 265 -10.87 -3.86 -25.35
N TRP A 266 -11.09 -2.66 -25.89
CA TRP A 266 -11.95 -2.50 -27.06
C TRP A 266 -11.31 -3.23 -28.25
N ASN A 267 -12.12 -3.93 -29.04
CA ASN A 267 -11.66 -4.72 -30.19
C ASN A 267 -11.28 -3.84 -31.42
N GLY A 268 -11.36 -2.52 -31.30
CA GLY A 268 -11.03 -1.58 -32.37
C GLY A 268 -12.09 -1.48 -33.47
N LYS A 269 -13.31 -1.99 -33.22
CA LYS A 269 -14.43 -1.96 -34.16
C LYS A 269 -15.71 -1.43 -33.53
#